data_AF-A0A968WMQ4-F1
#
_entry.id   AF-A0A968WMQ4-F1
#
_cell.length_a   1.000
_cell.length_b   1.000
_cell.length_c   1.000
_cell.angle_alpha   90.00
_cell.angle_beta   90.00
_cell.angle_gamma   90.00
#
_symmetry.space_group_name_H-M   'P 1'
#
loop_
_entity.id
_entity.type
_entity.pdbx_description
1 polymer ?
#
loop_
_entity_poly.entity_id
_entity_poly.type
_entity_poly.pdbx_seq_one_letter_code
_entity_poly.pdbx_strand_id
1 'polypeptide(L)'
;MLQKRLKRKFLTFIALLLLTAIALTIFSPHPEPDRISTYSLNAQLPFNQPGNYPIDQTIDTELYRPIGKWVGRKLVPLGIVRSDWNLNAEVLAGISGRRHLGQNGIGWSSHNSLLAALESWRAIIPRGAQDGLARIFLNHGARLWFMRTNQVGGWNADITPLAPTVFLGQLSLPFTDIPVISIMLGRLMAALPLPSLVGWAIAGGILLVYGAIALPLGFASGFLCFDFSLRLRLHSHQILWLFFLPALVEELIFRVWLLAHPTEAVTTMTWLVWAAISLVLFIIYHPLNALTFYRAGNPIFLNIVFLSLAALLGIACTVAYILTGSMWTAVVIHWLVVTIWLFCLGGKAKLSAIPFG
;
A
#
# COMPACT_ATOMS: atom_id res chain seq x y z
N MET A 1 -30.83 -4.65 -42.48
CA MET A 1 -29.54 -4.17 -41.92
C MET A 1 -29.24 -4.73 -40.51
N LEU A 2 -30.24 -4.89 -39.65
CA LEU A 2 -30.11 -5.42 -38.27
C LEU A 2 -29.62 -6.88 -38.20
N GLN A 3 -30.11 -7.77 -39.07
CA GLN A 3 -29.71 -9.19 -39.11
C GLN A 3 -28.22 -9.42 -39.45
N LYS A 4 -27.65 -8.61 -40.36
CA LYS A 4 -26.20 -8.71 -40.69
C LYS A 4 -25.34 -8.27 -39.50
N ARG A 5 -25.76 -7.26 -38.75
CA ARG A 5 -25.07 -6.80 -37.52
C ARG A 5 -25.17 -7.85 -36.40
N LEU A 6 -26.30 -8.53 -36.26
CA LEU A 6 -26.50 -9.58 -35.26
C LEU A 6 -25.66 -10.84 -35.57
N LYS A 7 -25.63 -11.29 -36.84
CA LYS A 7 -24.77 -12.41 -37.28
C LYS A 7 -23.29 -12.12 -37.06
N ARG A 8 -22.84 -10.88 -37.33
CA ARG A 8 -21.44 -10.48 -37.11
C ARG A 8 -21.07 -10.51 -35.63
N LYS A 9 -21.92 -9.97 -34.74
CA LYS A 9 -21.74 -10.04 -33.28
C LYS A 9 -21.73 -11.47 -32.75
N PHE A 10 -22.59 -12.34 -33.27
CA PHE A 10 -22.64 -13.76 -32.90
C PHE A 10 -21.37 -14.50 -33.32
N LEU A 11 -20.86 -14.27 -34.54
CA LEU A 11 -19.58 -14.83 -34.99
C LEU A 11 -18.40 -14.34 -34.15
N THR A 12 -18.42 -13.05 -33.75
CA THR A 12 -17.35 -12.50 -32.90
C THR A 12 -17.36 -13.13 -31.50
N PHE A 13 -18.56 -13.38 -30.96
CA PHE A 13 -18.74 -14.05 -29.68
C PHE A 13 -18.26 -15.52 -29.72
N ILE A 14 -18.58 -16.26 -30.78
CA ILE A 14 -18.08 -17.63 -30.98
C ILE A 14 -16.56 -17.67 -31.13
N ALA A 15 -15.99 -16.74 -31.90
CA ALA A 15 -14.54 -16.63 -32.06
C ALA A 15 -13.83 -16.32 -30.74
N LEU A 16 -14.41 -15.45 -29.90
CA LEU A 16 -13.92 -15.17 -28.54
C LEU A 16 -14.02 -16.40 -27.64
N LEU A 17 -15.15 -17.13 -27.66
CA LEU A 17 -15.31 -18.37 -26.90
C LEU A 17 -14.29 -19.44 -27.31
N LEU A 18 -14.05 -19.62 -28.60
CA LEU A 18 -13.04 -20.55 -29.13
C LEU A 18 -11.63 -20.12 -28.76
N LEU A 19 -11.28 -18.84 -28.89
CA LEU A 19 -9.99 -18.31 -28.45
C LEU A 19 -9.78 -18.48 -26.94
N THR A 20 -10.83 -18.30 -26.15
CA THR A 20 -10.79 -18.48 -24.69
C THR A 20 -10.63 -19.97 -24.33
N ALA A 21 -11.34 -20.87 -25.02
CA ALA A 21 -11.20 -22.31 -24.83
C ALA A 21 -9.81 -22.82 -25.25
N ILE A 22 -9.28 -22.33 -26.37
CA ILE A 22 -7.93 -22.66 -26.85
C ILE A 22 -6.87 -22.12 -25.87
N ALA A 23 -7.01 -20.87 -25.42
CA ALA A 23 -6.14 -20.31 -24.39
C ALA A 23 -6.21 -21.14 -23.10
N LEU A 24 -7.41 -21.50 -22.64
CA LEU A 24 -7.57 -22.37 -21.46
C LEU A 24 -6.91 -23.72 -21.66
N THR A 25 -6.93 -24.33 -22.85
CA THR A 25 -6.25 -25.61 -23.10
C THR A 25 -4.72 -25.48 -23.23
N ILE A 26 -4.22 -24.40 -23.83
CA ILE A 26 -2.76 -24.16 -23.98
C ILE A 26 -2.14 -23.77 -22.64
N PHE A 27 -2.87 -23.03 -21.81
CA PHE A 27 -2.43 -22.59 -20.47
C PHE A 27 -2.93 -23.51 -19.35
N SER A 28 -3.67 -24.58 -19.66
CA SER A 28 -4.00 -25.60 -18.65
C SER A 28 -2.72 -26.37 -18.33
N PRO A 29 -2.32 -26.43 -17.05
CA PRO A 29 -1.15 -27.20 -16.65
C PRO A 29 -1.35 -28.66 -17.05
N HIS A 30 -0.47 -29.18 -17.90
CA HIS A 30 -0.45 -30.61 -18.20
C HIS A 30 -0.10 -31.38 -16.92
N PRO A 31 -0.78 -32.50 -16.63
CA PRO A 31 -0.38 -33.36 -15.52
C PRO A 31 1.03 -33.88 -15.80
N GLU A 32 2.02 -33.45 -15.01
CA GLU A 32 3.32 -34.07 -15.03
C GLU A 32 3.17 -35.56 -14.64
N PRO A 33 3.96 -36.46 -15.24
CA PRO A 33 4.00 -37.87 -14.83
C PRO A 33 4.37 -37.98 -13.35
N ASP A 34 4.04 -39.11 -12.72
CA ASP A 34 4.34 -39.45 -11.31
C ASP A 34 5.84 -39.33 -10.99
N ARG A 35 6.32 -38.10 -10.82
CA ARG A 35 7.61 -37.79 -10.27
C ARG A 35 7.45 -37.66 -8.77
N ILE A 36 8.32 -38.38 -8.07
CA ILE A 36 8.61 -38.16 -6.64
C ILE A 36 8.77 -36.65 -6.46
N SER A 37 7.95 -36.03 -5.59
CA SER A 37 7.95 -34.57 -5.46
C SER A 37 9.35 -34.11 -5.06
N THR A 38 9.82 -32.99 -5.61
CA THR A 38 11.13 -32.42 -5.27
C THR A 38 11.28 -32.26 -3.76
N TYR A 39 10.18 -31.98 -3.05
CA TYR A 39 10.13 -31.96 -1.60
C TYR A 39 10.47 -33.32 -0.98
N SER A 40 9.85 -34.41 -1.44
CA SER A 40 10.13 -35.76 -0.92
C SER A 40 11.57 -36.24 -1.18
N LEU A 41 12.20 -35.80 -2.28
CA LEU A 41 13.64 -35.99 -2.49
C LEU A 41 14.48 -35.16 -1.52
N ASN A 42 14.11 -33.89 -1.31
CA ASN A 42 14.82 -32.97 -0.43
C ASN A 42 14.72 -33.40 1.04
N ALA A 43 13.57 -33.91 1.47
CA ALA A 43 13.31 -34.43 2.81
C ALA A 43 14.10 -35.71 3.14
N GLN A 44 14.61 -36.43 2.13
CA GLN A 44 15.47 -37.60 2.31
C GLN A 44 16.96 -37.23 2.44
N LEU A 45 17.33 -35.97 2.17
CA LEU A 45 18.72 -35.55 2.26
C LEU A 45 19.20 -35.56 3.72
N PRO A 46 20.45 -35.95 3.99
CA PRO A 46 20.97 -36.07 5.35
C PRO A 46 20.84 -34.77 6.16
N PHE A 47 21.05 -33.60 5.56
CA PHE A 47 20.93 -32.32 6.27
C PHE A 47 19.48 -31.91 6.56
N ASN A 48 18.46 -32.57 5.98
CA ASN A 48 17.06 -32.27 6.29
C ASN A 48 16.43 -33.27 7.27
N GLN A 49 17.23 -34.17 7.86
CA GLN A 49 16.76 -35.09 8.89
C GLN A 49 16.68 -34.36 10.25
N PRO A 50 15.49 -34.20 10.85
CA PRO A 50 15.36 -33.50 12.14
C PRO A 50 16.21 -34.14 13.25
N GLY A 51 16.43 -35.46 13.19
CA GLY A 51 17.26 -36.19 14.15
C GLY A 51 18.75 -35.83 14.12
N ASN A 52 19.22 -35.13 13.08
CA ASN A 52 20.61 -34.64 13.00
C ASN A 52 20.81 -33.31 13.72
N TYR A 53 19.74 -32.68 14.21
CA TYR A 53 19.79 -31.43 14.96
C TYR A 53 19.42 -31.69 16.42
N PRO A 54 20.31 -31.41 17.39
CA PRO A 54 19.98 -31.58 18.80
C PRO A 54 18.82 -30.66 19.18
N ILE A 55 17.77 -31.21 19.79
CA ILE A 55 16.57 -30.48 20.20
C ILE A 55 16.80 -29.81 21.57
N ASP A 56 17.60 -30.44 22.42
CA ASP A 56 18.06 -29.88 23.70
C ASP A 56 19.30 -29.01 23.47
N GLN A 57 19.07 -27.75 23.10
CA GLN A 57 20.13 -26.74 22.98
C GLN A 57 20.03 -25.75 24.13
N THR A 58 21.12 -25.60 24.89
CA THR A 58 21.30 -24.43 25.75
C THR A 58 21.63 -23.25 24.84
N ILE A 59 20.70 -22.31 24.77
CA ILE A 59 20.89 -21.09 24.00
C ILE A 59 21.92 -20.22 24.72
N ASP A 60 22.99 -19.83 24.02
CA ASP A 60 23.93 -18.84 24.54
C ASP A 60 23.20 -17.50 24.77
N THR A 61 23.08 -17.12 26.04
CA THR A 61 22.37 -15.91 26.46
C THR A 61 23.07 -14.62 26.04
N GLU A 62 24.37 -14.66 25.74
CA GLU A 62 25.11 -13.49 25.24
C GLU A 62 24.85 -13.25 23.74
N LEU A 63 24.60 -14.32 22.97
CA LEU A 63 24.33 -14.24 21.54
C LEU A 63 22.84 -14.16 21.20
N TYR A 64 21.97 -14.68 22.06
CA TYR A 64 20.55 -14.73 21.80
C TYR A 64 19.87 -13.37 21.93
N ARG A 65 19.19 -12.97 20.86
CA ARG A 65 18.29 -11.81 20.87
C ARG A 65 16.84 -12.28 20.75
N PRO A 66 15.95 -11.96 21.70
CA PRO A 66 14.55 -12.41 21.71
C PRO A 66 13.69 -11.66 20.68
N ILE A 67 14.01 -11.81 19.39
CA ILE A 67 13.34 -11.10 18.28
C ILE A 67 11.96 -11.67 17.94
N GLY A 68 11.60 -12.85 18.47
CA GLY A 68 10.39 -13.61 18.08
C GLY A 68 9.07 -12.84 18.22
N LYS A 69 8.81 -12.19 19.37
CA LYS A 69 7.60 -11.36 19.57
C LYS A 69 7.49 -10.26 18.51
N TRP A 70 8.62 -9.71 18.10
CA TRP A 70 8.64 -8.62 17.15
C TRP A 70 8.58 -9.12 15.70
N VAL A 71 9.23 -10.25 15.37
CA VAL A 71 9.10 -10.91 14.07
C VAL A 71 7.63 -11.30 13.86
N GLY A 72 6.96 -11.83 14.88
CA GLY A 72 5.52 -12.08 14.86
C GLY A 72 4.70 -10.84 14.50
N ARG A 73 4.91 -9.69 15.17
CA ARG A 73 4.23 -8.43 14.81
C ARG A 73 4.49 -7.98 13.38
N LYS A 74 5.65 -8.32 12.80
CA LYS A 74 6.02 -7.97 11.43
C LYS A 74 5.44 -8.95 10.41
N LEU A 75 5.35 -10.23 10.73
CA LEU A 75 4.70 -11.21 9.86
C LEU A 75 3.17 -11.06 9.89
N VAL A 76 2.63 -10.48 10.97
CA VAL A 76 1.19 -10.32 11.21
C VAL A 76 0.83 -8.82 11.38
N PRO A 77 0.92 -7.99 10.32
CA PRO A 77 0.76 -6.52 10.40
C PRO A 77 -0.55 -6.08 11.03
N LEU A 78 -1.63 -6.79 10.70
CA LEU A 78 -2.98 -6.45 11.13
C LEU A 78 -3.36 -7.16 12.44
N GLY A 79 -2.43 -7.90 13.05
CA GLY A 79 -2.71 -8.78 14.20
C GLY A 79 -3.55 -10.02 13.87
N ILE A 80 -3.95 -10.18 12.61
CA ILE A 80 -4.77 -11.29 12.12
C ILE A 80 -3.85 -12.38 11.54
N VAL A 81 -3.77 -13.51 12.22
CA VAL A 81 -3.20 -14.74 11.66
C VAL A 81 -4.35 -15.50 11.01
N ARG A 82 -4.25 -15.76 9.71
CA ARG A 82 -5.25 -16.53 8.96
C ARG A 82 -5.52 -17.88 9.63
N SER A 83 -6.72 -18.11 10.15
CA SER A 83 -7.06 -19.31 10.94
C SER A 83 -6.89 -20.64 10.18
N ASP A 84 -6.86 -20.60 8.85
CA ASP A 84 -6.72 -21.76 7.99
C ASP A 84 -5.26 -22.22 7.78
N TRP A 85 -4.27 -21.54 8.39
CA TRP A 85 -2.86 -21.96 8.30
C TRP A 85 -2.65 -23.37 8.85
N ASN A 86 -3.29 -23.72 9.97
CA ASN A 86 -3.13 -25.01 10.62
C ASN A 86 -3.78 -26.14 9.80
N LEU A 87 -4.93 -25.84 9.17
CA LEU A 87 -5.66 -26.77 8.32
C LEU A 87 -4.92 -27.06 6.99
N ASN A 88 -4.08 -26.12 6.54
CA ASN A 88 -3.30 -26.26 5.31
C ASN A 88 -1.82 -26.53 5.59
N ALA A 89 -1.40 -26.77 6.83
CA ALA A 89 0.01 -26.92 7.20
C ALA A 89 0.68 -28.08 6.45
N GLU A 90 -0.02 -29.21 6.28
CA GLU A 90 0.49 -30.36 5.53
C GLU A 90 0.67 -30.07 4.03
N VAL A 91 -0.23 -29.25 3.47
CA VAL A 91 -0.17 -28.84 2.06
C VAL A 91 0.93 -27.81 1.86
N LEU A 92 1.06 -26.84 2.77
CA LEU A 92 2.12 -25.84 2.78
C LEU A 92 3.50 -26.47 2.99
N ALA A 93 3.57 -27.53 3.80
CA ALA A 93 4.79 -28.32 4.03
C ALA A 93 5.04 -29.38 2.94
N GLY A 94 4.14 -29.56 1.96
CA GLY A 94 4.33 -30.53 0.87
C GLY A 94 4.27 -32.00 1.29
N ILE A 95 3.72 -32.29 2.48
CA ILE A 95 3.56 -33.65 3.04
C ILE A 95 2.14 -34.21 2.86
N SER A 96 1.20 -33.40 2.37
CA SER A 96 -0.14 -33.88 2.07
C SER A 96 -0.09 -34.96 0.99
N GLY A 97 -0.41 -36.20 1.36
CA GLY A 97 -0.54 -37.29 0.40
C GLY A 97 -1.59 -36.97 -0.66
N ARG A 98 -1.41 -37.51 -1.88
CA ARG A 98 -2.28 -37.31 -3.05
C ARG A 98 -3.78 -37.50 -2.77
N ARG A 99 -4.12 -38.25 -1.72
CA ARG A 99 -5.48 -38.54 -1.24
C ARG A 99 -6.24 -37.34 -0.64
N HIS A 100 -5.56 -36.26 -0.28
CA HIS A 100 -6.19 -35.02 0.23
C HIS A 100 -6.30 -33.90 -0.82
N LEU A 101 -5.88 -34.15 -2.06
CA LEU A 101 -6.07 -33.20 -3.16
C LEU A 101 -7.55 -33.26 -3.59
N GLY A 102 -8.29 -32.17 -3.40
CA GLY A 102 -9.65 -32.04 -3.95
C GLY A 102 -9.66 -32.21 -5.47
N GLN A 103 -10.84 -32.27 -6.10
CA GLN A 103 -11.03 -32.54 -7.55
C GLN A 103 -10.15 -31.72 -8.51
N ASN A 104 -9.55 -30.61 -8.05
CA ASN A 104 -8.67 -29.75 -8.83
C ASN A 104 -7.16 -30.02 -8.61
N GLY A 105 -6.78 -31.11 -7.93
CA GLY A 105 -5.37 -31.46 -7.70
C GLY A 105 -4.65 -30.58 -6.66
N ILE A 106 -5.38 -29.74 -5.93
CA ILE A 106 -4.86 -28.89 -4.84
C ILE A 106 -5.68 -29.18 -3.60
N GLY A 107 -5.05 -29.71 -2.55
CA GLY A 107 -5.69 -30.01 -1.25
C GLY A 107 -5.94 -28.77 -0.42
N TRP A 108 -6.23 -27.63 -1.05
CA TRP A 108 -6.37 -26.36 -0.37
C TRP A 108 -7.80 -26.19 0.14
N SER A 109 -7.97 -26.06 1.46
CA SER A 109 -9.23 -25.58 2.04
C SER A 109 -9.29 -24.06 1.86
N SER A 110 -9.70 -23.62 0.66
CA SER A 110 -9.70 -22.20 0.33
C SER A 110 -10.95 -21.50 0.86
N HIS A 111 -10.73 -20.50 1.73
CA HIS A 111 -11.67 -19.39 1.83
C HIS A 111 -11.18 -18.31 0.85
N ASN A 112 -11.42 -18.51 -0.46
CA ASN A 112 -11.06 -17.56 -1.52
C ASN A 112 -11.92 -16.28 -1.45
N SER A 113 -11.72 -15.49 -0.41
CA SER A 113 -12.35 -14.18 -0.25
C SER A 113 -11.33 -13.06 -0.47
N LEU A 114 -11.80 -11.91 -0.95
CA LEU A 114 -10.99 -10.67 -0.99
C LEU A 114 -10.42 -10.34 0.40
N LEU A 115 -11.13 -10.71 1.46
CA LEU A 115 -10.69 -10.56 2.84
C LEU A 115 -9.47 -11.44 3.15
N ALA A 116 -9.46 -12.70 2.72
CA ALA A 116 -8.30 -13.59 2.90
C ALA A 116 -7.06 -13.08 2.14
N ALA A 117 -7.25 -12.46 0.96
CA ALA A 117 -6.18 -11.81 0.22
C ALA A 117 -5.63 -10.57 0.94
N LEU A 118 -6.50 -9.76 1.54
CA LEU A 118 -6.12 -8.60 2.36
C LEU A 118 -5.41 -9.03 3.65
N GLU A 119 -5.84 -10.11 4.29
CA GLU A 119 -5.20 -10.65 5.51
C GLU A 119 -3.80 -11.22 5.21
N SER A 120 -3.60 -11.84 4.05
CA SER A 120 -2.32 -12.45 3.66
C SER A 120 -1.45 -11.58 2.74
N TRP A 121 -1.73 -10.28 2.67
CA TRP A 121 -1.09 -9.37 1.72
C TRP A 121 0.45 -9.37 1.78
N ARG A 122 1.07 -9.55 2.96
CA ARG A 122 2.53 -9.65 3.10
C ARG A 122 3.12 -10.90 2.45
N ALA A 123 2.36 -11.99 2.35
CA ALA A 123 2.75 -13.18 1.60
C ALA A 123 2.54 -13.00 0.08
N ILE A 124 1.56 -12.18 -0.32
CA ILE A 124 1.28 -11.83 -1.72
C ILE A 124 2.27 -10.79 -2.27
N ILE A 125 2.94 -10.03 -1.39
CA ILE A 125 4.03 -9.10 -1.73
C ILE A 125 5.34 -9.55 -1.06
N PRO A 126 5.98 -10.65 -1.54
CA PRO A 126 7.14 -11.25 -0.90
C PRO A 126 8.29 -10.27 -0.69
N ARG A 127 8.47 -9.34 -1.62
CA ARG A 127 9.58 -8.38 -1.57
C ARG A 127 9.45 -7.41 -0.41
N GLY A 128 8.25 -6.87 -0.17
CA GLY A 128 8.01 -5.95 0.95
C GLY A 128 8.21 -6.61 2.31
N ALA A 129 7.81 -7.89 2.45
CA ALA A 129 8.06 -8.67 3.66
C ALA A 129 9.56 -8.97 3.84
N GLN A 130 10.25 -9.38 2.77
CA GLN A 130 11.69 -9.66 2.76
C GLN A 130 12.52 -8.42 3.10
N ASP A 131 12.25 -7.27 2.48
CA ASP A 131 12.97 -6.02 2.76
C ASP A 131 12.72 -5.53 4.19
N GLY A 132 11.48 -5.70 4.68
CA GLY A 132 11.13 -5.48 6.07
C GLY A 132 12.00 -6.30 7.02
N LEU A 133 12.03 -7.63 6.87
CA LEU A 133 12.84 -8.53 7.68
C LEU A 133 14.35 -8.29 7.52
N ALA A 134 14.82 -7.97 6.32
CA ALA A 134 16.23 -7.67 6.08
C ALA A 134 16.69 -6.44 6.87
N ARG A 135 15.95 -5.32 6.79
CA ARG A 135 16.25 -4.08 7.52
C ARG A 135 16.34 -4.31 9.02
N ILE A 136 15.45 -5.14 9.49
CA ILE A 136 15.32 -5.58 10.87
C ILE A 136 16.61 -6.23 11.39
N PHE A 137 17.14 -7.20 10.64
CA PHE A 137 18.37 -7.89 10.98
C PHE A 137 19.55 -6.93 10.88
N LEU A 138 19.61 -6.12 9.81
CA LEU A 138 20.64 -5.09 9.62
C LEU A 138 20.68 -4.09 10.78
N ASN A 139 19.54 -3.62 11.27
CA ASN A 139 19.44 -2.71 12.43
C ASN A 139 19.94 -3.34 13.74
N HIS A 140 20.00 -4.67 13.82
CA HIS A 140 20.56 -5.40 14.97
C HIS A 140 21.99 -5.88 14.73
N GLY A 141 22.68 -5.33 13.72
CA GLY A 141 24.09 -5.63 13.42
C GLY A 141 24.31 -6.89 12.58
N ALA A 142 23.25 -7.51 12.04
CA ALA A 142 23.41 -8.64 11.13
C ALA A 142 24.00 -8.19 9.78
N ARG A 143 24.51 -9.15 9.01
CA ARG A 143 24.95 -8.95 7.63
C ARG A 143 23.99 -9.67 6.69
N LEU A 144 23.56 -8.98 5.64
CA LEU A 144 22.69 -9.55 4.63
C LEU A 144 23.51 -10.12 3.48
N TRP A 145 23.39 -11.42 3.24
CA TRP A 145 24.02 -12.10 2.11
C TRP A 145 22.97 -12.30 1.01
N PHE A 146 23.23 -11.74 -0.17
CA PHE A 146 22.39 -11.97 -1.34
C PHE A 146 22.94 -13.18 -2.11
N MET A 147 22.20 -14.29 -2.05
CA MET A 147 22.47 -15.47 -2.86
C MET A 147 21.35 -15.64 -3.87
N ARG A 148 21.71 -15.84 -5.13
CA ARG A 148 20.76 -16.27 -6.17
C ARG A 148 20.53 -17.77 -6.05
N THR A 149 19.39 -18.25 -6.51
CA THR A 149 19.06 -19.69 -6.52
C THR A 149 20.14 -20.53 -7.22
N ASN A 150 20.78 -19.98 -8.24
CA ASN A 150 21.87 -20.62 -8.97
C ASN A 150 23.24 -20.63 -8.26
N GLN A 151 23.30 -20.12 -7.03
CA GLN A 151 24.49 -20.09 -6.17
C GLN A 151 24.31 -20.96 -4.92
N VAL A 152 23.10 -21.48 -4.67
CA VAL A 152 22.80 -22.31 -3.49
C VAL A 152 23.34 -23.72 -3.72
N GLY A 153 24.27 -24.18 -2.88
CA GLY A 153 24.90 -25.50 -3.01
C GLY A 153 26.01 -25.58 -4.06
N GLY A 154 26.42 -24.44 -4.64
CA GLY A 154 27.40 -24.35 -5.73
C GLY A 154 26.89 -23.48 -6.88
N TRP A 155 27.78 -23.06 -7.78
CA TRP A 155 27.37 -22.34 -8.98
C TRP A 155 26.83 -23.33 -10.02
N ASN A 156 25.62 -23.09 -10.52
CA ASN A 156 25.03 -23.89 -11.59
C ASN A 156 24.39 -22.98 -12.65
N ALA A 157 24.95 -22.95 -13.86
CA ALA A 157 24.47 -22.10 -14.96
C ALA A 157 23.05 -22.44 -15.44
N ASP A 158 22.64 -23.70 -15.28
CA ASP A 158 21.38 -24.21 -15.81
C ASP A 158 20.17 -23.77 -14.97
N ILE A 159 20.41 -23.24 -13.77
CA ILE A 159 19.38 -22.70 -12.89
C ILE A 159 19.16 -21.22 -13.23
N THR A 160 17.99 -20.90 -13.80
CA THR A 160 17.59 -19.50 -14.01
C THR A 160 16.91 -18.94 -12.76
N PRO A 161 17.41 -17.85 -12.15
CA PRO A 161 16.73 -17.18 -11.06
C PRO A 161 15.43 -16.55 -11.55
N LEU A 162 14.31 -16.96 -10.98
CA LEU A 162 13.00 -16.35 -11.25
C LEU A 162 12.62 -15.44 -10.08
N ALA A 163 12.15 -14.23 -10.39
CA ALA A 163 11.64 -13.33 -9.37
C ALA A 163 10.39 -13.94 -8.71
N PRO A 164 10.28 -13.93 -7.37
CA PRO A 164 9.17 -14.56 -6.65
C PRO A 164 7.81 -13.84 -6.82
N THR A 165 7.79 -12.71 -7.53
CA THR A 165 6.59 -11.93 -7.81
C THR A 165 6.13 -12.17 -9.24
N VAL A 166 5.12 -13.05 -9.41
CA VAL A 166 4.63 -13.47 -10.72
C VAL A 166 3.92 -12.32 -11.45
N PHE A 167 2.80 -11.79 -10.97
CA PHE A 167 2.02 -10.82 -11.75
C PHE A 167 2.39 -9.36 -11.47
N LEU A 168 2.33 -8.93 -10.21
CA LEU A 168 2.51 -7.51 -9.84
C LEU A 168 3.95 -7.00 -9.91
N GLY A 169 4.94 -7.90 -9.85
CA GLY A 169 6.35 -7.55 -9.99
C GLY A 169 6.85 -7.51 -11.44
N GLN A 170 6.11 -8.11 -12.38
CA GLN A 170 6.42 -8.07 -13.81
C GLN A 170 5.89 -6.81 -14.51
N LEU A 171 4.91 -6.13 -13.90
CA LEU A 171 4.41 -4.83 -14.36
C LEU A 171 5.38 -3.72 -13.92
N SER A 172 6.46 -3.56 -14.68
CA SER A 172 7.38 -2.44 -14.54
C SER A 172 6.98 -1.24 -15.41
N LEU A 173 7.47 -0.06 -15.04
CA LEU A 173 7.37 1.11 -15.93
C LEU A 173 8.13 0.82 -17.24
N PRO A 174 7.58 1.21 -18.40
CA PRO A 174 8.27 1.04 -19.69
C PRO A 174 9.71 1.56 -19.60
N PHE A 175 10.65 0.79 -20.14
CA PHE A 175 12.09 1.11 -20.15
C PHE A 175 12.78 1.12 -18.77
N THR A 176 12.14 0.56 -17.73
CA THR A 176 12.73 0.42 -16.39
C THR A 176 12.42 -0.94 -15.76
N ASP A 177 13.19 -1.34 -14.74
CA ASP A 177 12.92 -2.50 -13.88
C ASP A 177 12.14 -2.14 -12.61
N ILE A 178 11.44 -0.99 -12.58
CA ILE A 178 10.75 -0.49 -11.38
C ILE A 178 9.33 -1.05 -11.30
N PRO A 179 9.00 -1.91 -10.32
CA PRO A 179 7.68 -2.52 -10.17
C PRO A 179 6.70 -1.56 -9.47
N VAL A 180 6.27 -0.51 -10.18
CA VAL A 180 5.50 0.61 -9.61
C VAL A 180 4.24 0.17 -8.88
N ILE A 181 3.49 -0.78 -9.43
CA ILE A 181 2.24 -1.27 -8.82
C ILE A 181 2.54 -1.94 -7.47
N SER A 182 3.60 -2.75 -7.40
CA SER A 182 4.03 -3.38 -6.15
C SER A 182 4.47 -2.36 -5.11
N ILE A 183 5.16 -1.28 -5.53
CA ILE A 183 5.59 -0.21 -4.63
C ILE A 183 4.39 0.56 -4.09
N MET A 184 3.48 1.00 -4.96
CA MET A 184 2.27 1.74 -4.57
C MET A 184 1.37 0.93 -3.63
N LEU A 185 1.17 -0.35 -3.94
CA LEU A 185 0.39 -1.25 -3.08
C LEU A 185 1.11 -1.48 -1.75
N GLY A 186 2.42 -1.71 -1.75
CA GLY A 186 3.21 -1.87 -0.54
C GLY A 186 3.15 -0.64 0.38
N ARG A 187 3.23 0.56 -0.18
CA ARG A 187 3.08 1.83 0.55
C ARG A 187 1.68 1.99 1.15
N LEU A 188 0.64 1.73 0.36
CA LEU A 188 -0.74 1.77 0.83
C LEU A 188 -0.95 0.83 2.01
N MET A 189 -0.57 -0.44 1.86
CA MET A 189 -0.76 -1.44 2.91
C MET A 189 0.06 -1.13 4.17
N ALA A 190 1.23 -0.51 4.02
CA ALA A 190 2.04 -0.06 5.16
C ALA A 190 1.43 1.14 5.90
N ALA A 191 0.74 2.04 5.18
CA ALA A 191 0.15 3.26 5.71
C ALA A 191 -1.30 3.12 6.23
N LEU A 192 -1.97 2.01 5.91
CA LEU A 192 -3.35 1.69 6.34
C LEU A 192 -3.56 1.44 7.85
N PRO A 193 -2.59 0.95 8.65
CA PRO A 193 -2.81 0.73 10.07
C PRO A 193 -3.21 2.03 10.80
N LEU A 194 -4.18 1.95 11.71
CA LEU A 194 -4.61 3.10 12.49
C LEU A 194 -3.48 3.61 13.40
N PRO A 195 -3.36 4.94 13.60
CA PRO A 195 -2.41 5.50 14.54
C PRO A 195 -2.66 5.02 15.96
N SER A 196 -1.59 4.84 16.73
CA SER A 196 -1.68 4.67 18.18
C SER A 196 -2.17 5.97 18.85
N LEU A 197 -2.48 5.92 20.15
CA LEU A 197 -2.82 7.13 20.93
C LEU A 197 -1.72 8.21 20.83
N VAL A 198 -0.45 7.80 20.81
CA VAL A 198 0.68 8.72 20.61
C VAL A 198 0.64 9.32 19.21
N GLY A 199 0.32 8.53 18.18
CA GLY A 199 0.15 9.03 16.81
C GLY A 199 -0.95 10.08 16.71
N TRP A 200 -2.07 9.89 17.41
CA TRP A 200 -3.13 10.90 17.48
C TRP A 200 -2.72 12.15 18.26
N ALA A 201 -1.96 12.00 19.34
CA ALA A 201 -1.40 13.14 20.08
C ALA A 201 -0.44 13.96 19.22
N ILE A 202 0.42 13.30 18.42
CA ILE A 202 1.29 13.95 17.43
C ILE A 202 0.46 14.71 16.41
N ALA A 203 -0.60 14.11 15.86
CA ALA A 203 -1.48 14.77 14.91
C ALA A 203 -2.16 16.02 15.49
N GLY A 204 -2.62 15.93 16.75
CA GLY A 204 -3.18 17.07 17.49
C GLY A 204 -2.15 18.18 17.69
N GLY A 205 -0.92 17.85 18.10
CA GLY A 205 0.16 18.81 18.26
C GLY A 205 0.52 19.51 16.94
N ILE A 206 0.59 18.77 15.84
CA ILE A 206 0.81 19.33 14.49
C ILE A 206 -0.32 20.26 14.08
N LEU A 207 -1.58 19.88 14.35
CA LEU A 207 -2.74 20.71 14.04
C LEU A 207 -2.73 22.03 14.85
N LEU A 208 -2.28 22.00 16.11
CA LEU A 208 -2.10 23.20 16.93
C LEU A 208 -1.02 24.11 16.37
N VAL A 209 0.14 23.56 16.00
CA VAL A 209 1.24 24.34 15.37
C VAL A 209 0.79 24.93 14.03
N TYR A 210 0.10 24.13 13.21
CA TYR A 210 -0.50 24.61 11.96
C TYR A 210 -1.45 25.78 12.23
N GLY A 211 -2.40 25.63 13.17
CA GLY A 211 -3.37 26.67 13.52
C GLY A 211 -2.71 27.95 14.04
N ALA A 212 -1.67 27.82 14.86
CA ALA A 212 -0.91 28.96 15.39
C ALA A 212 -0.22 29.80 14.30
N ILE A 213 0.09 29.22 13.15
CA ILE A 213 0.70 29.94 12.01
C ILE A 213 -0.39 30.36 10.99
N ALA A 214 -1.29 29.43 10.66
CA ALA A 214 -2.30 29.60 9.62
C ALA A 214 -3.36 30.64 9.98
N LEU A 215 -3.82 30.67 11.24
CA LEU A 215 -4.87 31.61 11.66
C LEU A 215 -4.38 33.07 11.60
N PRO A 216 -3.22 33.45 12.21
CA PRO A 216 -2.73 34.83 12.09
C PRO A 216 -2.48 35.24 10.64
N LEU A 217 -1.85 34.38 9.83
CA LEU A 217 -1.58 34.68 8.42
C LEU A 217 -2.88 34.88 7.62
N GLY A 218 -3.86 34.01 7.84
CA GLY A 218 -5.13 34.06 7.14
C GLY A 218 -6.01 35.25 7.54
N PHE A 219 -6.02 35.63 8.83
CA PHE A 219 -6.75 36.83 9.27
C PHE A 219 -6.04 38.12 8.88
N ALA A 220 -4.72 38.20 9.01
CA ALA A 220 -3.94 39.40 8.66
C ALA A 220 -4.02 39.74 7.16
N SER A 221 -4.17 38.73 6.30
CA SER A 221 -4.36 38.89 4.86
C SER A 221 -5.81 39.17 4.44
N GLY A 222 -6.77 39.15 5.37
CA GLY A 222 -8.21 39.20 5.06
C GLY A 222 -8.74 37.98 4.32
N PHE A 223 -7.93 36.91 4.20
CA PHE A 223 -8.34 35.69 3.54
C PHE A 223 -9.34 34.89 4.38
N LEU A 224 -9.13 34.80 5.69
CA LEU A 224 -10.04 34.16 6.64
C LEU A 224 -10.98 35.20 7.24
N CYS A 225 -12.25 34.85 7.39
CA CYS A 225 -13.24 35.62 8.12
C CYS A 225 -14.11 34.70 8.95
N PHE A 226 -14.49 35.09 10.17
CA PHE A 226 -15.39 34.28 10.98
C PHE A 226 -16.78 34.24 10.33
N ASP A 227 -17.19 33.04 9.92
CA ASP A 227 -18.50 32.76 9.38
C ASP A 227 -18.92 31.36 9.82
N PHE A 228 -19.58 31.29 10.97
CA PHE A 228 -20.04 30.03 11.57
C PHE A 228 -21.34 29.58 10.90
N SER A 229 -21.20 28.99 9.72
CA SER A 229 -22.30 28.42 8.94
C SER A 229 -22.51 26.92 9.20
N LEU A 230 -21.67 26.30 10.02
CA LEU A 230 -21.72 24.85 10.31
C LEU A 230 -23.05 24.44 10.97
N ARG A 231 -23.90 23.75 10.20
CA ARG A 231 -25.09 23.06 10.70
C ARG A 231 -24.96 21.57 10.43
N LEU A 232 -24.52 20.79 11.43
CA LEU A 232 -24.19 19.36 11.30
C LEU A 232 -25.28 18.54 10.58
N ARG A 233 -26.56 18.74 10.92
CA ARG A 233 -27.67 18.01 10.28
C ARG A 233 -27.83 18.33 8.78
N LEU A 234 -27.55 19.57 8.38
CA LEU A 234 -27.70 20.03 6.99
C LEU A 234 -26.43 19.81 6.15
N HIS A 235 -25.28 19.72 6.80
CA HIS A 235 -23.98 19.64 6.14
C HIS A 235 -23.26 18.31 6.32
N SER A 236 -23.87 17.33 7.00
CA SER A 236 -23.29 15.99 7.23
C SER A 236 -22.80 15.32 5.96
N HIS A 237 -23.61 15.34 4.89
CA HIS A 237 -23.21 14.79 3.59
C HIS A 237 -22.00 15.52 2.99
N GLN A 238 -21.96 16.86 3.07
CA GLN A 238 -20.84 17.66 2.56
C GLN A 238 -19.56 17.41 3.35
N ILE A 239 -19.65 17.34 4.67
CA ILE A 239 -18.53 17.06 5.58
C ILE A 239 -17.97 15.65 5.31
N LEU A 240 -18.83 14.66 5.13
CA LEU A 240 -18.42 13.30 4.76
C LEU A 240 -17.80 13.27 3.36
N TRP A 241 -18.35 14.01 2.40
CA TRP A 241 -17.78 14.11 1.07
C TRP A 241 -16.36 14.70 1.10
N LEU A 242 -16.14 15.76 1.87
CA LEU A 242 -14.81 16.39 2.06
C LEU A 242 -13.76 15.44 2.63
N PHE A 243 -14.17 14.42 3.39
CA PHE A 243 -13.28 13.39 3.88
C PHE A 243 -12.73 12.54 2.72
N PHE A 244 -13.59 12.12 1.80
CA PHE A 244 -13.16 11.34 0.64
C PHE A 244 -12.48 12.21 -0.42
N LEU A 245 -13.06 13.37 -0.73
CA LEU A 245 -12.62 14.32 -1.74
C LEU A 245 -12.76 15.75 -1.19
N PRO A 246 -11.64 16.45 -0.88
CA PRO A 246 -10.28 16.15 -1.32
C PRO A 246 -9.46 15.22 -0.41
N ALA A 247 -9.73 15.16 0.89
CA ALA A 247 -8.72 14.79 1.89
C ALA A 247 -8.11 13.39 1.67
N LEU A 248 -8.93 12.33 1.56
CA LEU A 248 -8.41 10.96 1.40
C LEU A 248 -7.64 10.79 0.09
N VAL A 249 -8.20 11.26 -1.03
CA VAL A 249 -7.60 11.06 -2.37
C VAL A 249 -6.30 11.84 -2.50
N GLU A 250 -6.26 13.10 -2.05
CA GLU A 250 -5.04 13.90 -2.14
C GLU A 250 -3.93 13.33 -1.24
N GLU A 251 -4.24 12.95 0.00
CA GLU A 251 -3.21 12.35 0.87
C GLU A 251 -2.76 10.97 0.39
N LEU A 252 -3.64 10.18 -0.23
CA LEU A 252 -3.27 8.93 -0.88
C LEU A 252 -2.25 9.16 -2.01
N ILE A 253 -2.49 10.14 -2.87
CA ILE A 253 -1.61 10.43 -4.00
C ILE A 253 -0.29 11.04 -3.51
N PHE A 254 -0.36 12.12 -2.74
CA PHE A 254 0.81 12.93 -2.43
C PHE A 254 1.65 12.38 -1.27
N ARG A 255 1.06 11.71 -0.27
CA ARG A 255 1.79 11.23 0.92
C ARG A 255 2.02 9.74 0.86
N VAL A 256 1.03 8.96 0.43
CA VAL A 256 1.16 7.50 0.42
C VAL A 256 1.88 7.00 -0.82
N TRP A 257 1.44 7.36 -2.02
CA TRP A 257 2.04 6.82 -3.25
C TRP A 257 3.33 7.50 -3.64
N LEU A 258 3.42 8.82 -3.50
CA LEU A 258 4.58 9.58 -3.94
C LEU A 258 5.76 9.51 -2.94
N LEU A 259 5.49 9.52 -1.63
CA LEU A 259 6.54 9.47 -0.61
C LEU A 259 6.81 8.04 -0.14
N ALA A 260 8.09 7.76 0.09
CA ALA A 260 8.49 6.51 0.71
C ALA A 260 7.98 6.44 2.15
N HIS A 261 7.35 5.32 2.50
CA HIS A 261 6.89 5.02 3.84
C HIS A 261 8.10 4.96 4.80
N PRO A 262 7.97 5.35 6.09
CA PRO A 262 9.09 5.34 7.04
C PRO A 262 9.81 3.98 7.17
N THR A 263 9.13 2.88 6.85
CA THR A 263 9.72 1.53 6.87
C THR A 263 10.54 1.18 5.63
N GLU A 264 10.46 1.95 4.55
CA GLU A 264 11.32 1.80 3.37
C GLU A 264 12.75 2.28 3.68
N ALA A 265 13.75 1.58 3.15
CA ALA A 265 15.17 1.91 3.32
C ALA A 265 15.61 2.92 2.26
N VAL A 266 15.11 4.15 2.36
CA VAL A 266 15.48 5.26 1.48
C VAL A 266 16.38 6.23 2.26
N THR A 267 17.40 6.79 1.60
CA THR A 267 18.28 7.78 2.24
C THR A 267 17.51 9.04 2.59
N THR A 268 17.93 9.76 3.64
CA THR A 268 17.30 11.02 4.04
C THR A 268 17.26 12.04 2.90
N MET A 269 18.34 12.15 2.13
CA MET A 269 18.40 13.10 1.00
C MET A 269 17.42 12.75 -0.11
N THR A 270 17.34 11.47 -0.50
CA THR A 270 16.35 11.02 -1.48
C THR A 270 14.93 11.28 -0.97
N TRP A 271 14.67 11.01 0.30
CA TRP A 271 13.36 11.26 0.90
C TRP A 271 12.98 12.75 0.87
N LEU A 272 13.91 13.63 1.25
CA LEU A 272 13.70 15.09 1.25
C LEU A 272 13.42 15.63 -0.16
N VAL A 273 14.12 15.14 -1.18
CA VAL A 273 13.86 15.51 -2.58
C VAL A 273 12.43 15.13 -2.99
N TRP A 274 12.00 13.90 -2.69
CA TRP A 274 10.63 13.46 -2.99
C TRP A 274 9.57 14.22 -2.17
N ALA A 275 9.88 14.57 -0.91
CA ALA A 275 9.02 15.42 -0.09
C ALA A 275 8.84 16.82 -0.70
N ALA A 276 9.92 17.42 -1.21
CA ALA A 276 9.86 18.71 -1.91
C ALA A 276 9.06 18.61 -3.22
N ILE A 277 9.30 17.57 -4.04
CA ILE A 277 8.55 17.32 -5.28
C ILE A 277 7.06 17.14 -4.98
N SER A 278 6.73 16.33 -3.97
CA SER A 278 5.34 16.10 -3.55
C SER A 278 4.66 17.39 -3.11
N LEU A 279 5.34 18.22 -2.32
CA LEU A 279 4.80 19.51 -1.88
C LEU A 279 4.56 20.45 -3.06
N VAL A 280 5.51 20.56 -4.00
CA VAL A 280 5.36 21.40 -5.20
C VAL A 280 4.19 20.92 -6.06
N LEU A 281 4.07 19.61 -6.30
CA LEU A 281 2.95 19.04 -7.06
C LEU A 281 1.61 19.26 -6.35
N PHE A 282 1.57 19.13 -5.03
CA PHE A 282 0.39 19.44 -4.22
C PHE A 282 -0.03 20.91 -4.37
N ILE A 283 0.92 21.85 -4.33
CA ILE A 283 0.63 23.28 -4.52
C ILE A 283 0.13 23.55 -5.94
N ILE A 284 0.81 23.03 -6.97
CA ILE A 284 0.45 23.23 -8.40
C ILE A 284 -0.88 22.56 -8.76
N TYR A 285 -1.23 21.47 -8.09
CA TYR A 285 -2.51 20.80 -8.31
C TYR A 285 -3.70 21.74 -8.09
N HIS A 286 -3.64 22.65 -7.12
CA HIS A 286 -4.74 23.58 -6.82
C HIS A 286 -5.10 24.53 -7.98
N PRO A 287 -4.16 25.32 -8.56
CA PRO A 287 -4.47 26.16 -9.70
C PRO A 287 -4.82 25.33 -10.94
N LEU A 288 -4.17 24.17 -11.16
CA LEU A 288 -4.57 23.28 -12.26
C LEU A 288 -6.00 22.79 -12.11
N ASN A 289 -6.39 22.35 -10.91
CA ASN A 289 -7.75 21.90 -10.59
C ASN A 289 -8.76 23.02 -10.83
N ALA A 290 -8.46 24.25 -10.41
CA ALA A 290 -9.31 25.40 -10.66
C ALA A 290 -9.44 25.79 -12.14
N LEU A 291 -8.39 25.58 -12.95
CA LEU A 291 -8.45 25.90 -14.38
C LEU A 291 -9.14 24.80 -15.20
N THR A 292 -9.17 23.56 -14.70
CA THR A 292 -9.63 22.38 -15.46
C THR A 292 -10.94 21.81 -14.95
N PHE A 293 -10.95 21.22 -13.76
CA PHE A 293 -12.07 20.43 -13.25
C PHE A 293 -13.04 21.23 -12.37
N TYR A 294 -12.54 22.22 -11.61
CA TYR A 294 -13.32 22.99 -10.64
C TYR A 294 -13.20 24.50 -10.87
N ARG A 295 -13.77 24.98 -11.97
CA ARG A 295 -13.71 26.40 -12.37
C ARG A 295 -14.25 27.40 -11.34
N ALA A 296 -15.18 26.97 -10.48
CA ALA A 296 -15.65 27.79 -9.37
C ALA A 296 -14.55 28.14 -8.34
N GLY A 297 -13.42 27.43 -8.35
CA GLY A 297 -12.27 27.73 -7.50
C GLY A 297 -11.35 28.84 -8.04
N ASN A 298 -11.56 29.37 -9.25
CA ASN A 298 -10.54 30.11 -10.00
C ASN A 298 -10.00 31.43 -9.39
N PRO A 299 -10.71 32.27 -8.62
CA PRO A 299 -9.98 33.33 -7.92
C PRO A 299 -9.31 32.81 -6.64
N ILE A 300 -9.83 31.74 -6.02
CA ILE A 300 -9.39 31.29 -4.69
C ILE A 300 -8.16 30.38 -4.78
N PHE A 301 -8.16 29.38 -5.66
CA PHE A 301 -7.07 28.42 -5.75
C PHE A 301 -5.83 28.95 -6.48
N LEU A 302 -5.93 30.13 -7.10
CA LEU A 302 -4.79 30.88 -7.63
C LEU A 302 -4.28 31.94 -6.65
N ASN A 303 -5.02 32.19 -5.55
CA ASN A 303 -4.64 33.21 -4.57
C ASN A 303 -3.36 32.77 -3.83
N ILE A 304 -2.37 33.65 -3.76
CA ILE A 304 -1.08 33.34 -3.14
C ILE A 304 -1.20 33.00 -1.64
N VAL A 305 -2.13 33.63 -0.92
CA VAL A 305 -2.38 33.34 0.50
C VAL A 305 -2.99 31.95 0.66
N PHE A 306 -3.97 31.60 -0.17
CA PHE A 306 -4.54 30.25 -0.20
C PHE A 306 -3.44 29.22 -0.49
N LEU A 307 -2.62 29.45 -1.52
CA LEU A 307 -1.50 28.56 -1.86
C LEU A 307 -0.46 28.47 -0.75
N SER A 308 -0.21 29.55 -0.01
CA SER A 308 0.69 29.53 1.16
C SER A 308 0.11 28.70 2.31
N LEU A 309 -1.19 28.84 2.58
CA LEU A 309 -1.89 28.06 3.60
C LEU A 309 -2.00 26.58 3.21
N ALA A 310 -2.22 26.29 1.93
CA ALA A 310 -2.20 24.95 1.37
C ALA A 310 -0.79 24.35 1.45
N ALA A 311 0.27 25.10 1.10
CA ALA A 311 1.64 24.66 1.26
C ALA A 311 1.96 24.30 2.72
N LEU A 312 1.55 25.15 3.67
CA LEU A 312 1.71 24.89 5.10
C LEU A 312 0.94 23.63 5.55
N LEU A 313 -0.29 23.45 5.07
CA LEU A 313 -1.08 22.23 5.33
C LEU A 313 -0.36 21.00 4.76
N GLY A 314 0.19 21.14 3.56
CA GLY A 314 0.92 20.08 2.90
C GLY A 314 2.19 19.67 3.64
N ILE A 315 2.90 20.62 4.24
CA ILE A 315 4.03 20.37 5.14
C ILE A 315 3.55 19.65 6.41
N ALA A 316 2.49 20.15 7.05
CA ALA A 316 1.92 19.56 8.26
C ALA A 316 1.51 18.09 8.04
N CYS A 317 0.81 17.79 6.94
CA CYS A 317 0.44 16.42 6.54
C CYS A 317 1.68 15.54 6.30
N THR A 318 2.70 16.05 5.61
CA THR A 318 3.95 15.32 5.37
C THR A 318 4.70 15.00 6.67
N VAL A 319 4.76 15.96 7.60
CA VAL A 319 5.36 15.77 8.93
C VAL A 319 4.56 14.74 9.75
N ALA A 320 3.23 14.82 9.73
CA ALA A 320 2.39 13.85 10.42
C ALA A 320 2.58 12.43 9.87
N TYR A 321 2.68 12.30 8.54
CA TYR A 321 2.87 11.02 7.86
C TYR A 321 4.23 10.39 8.19
N ILE A 322 5.33 11.15 8.14
CA ILE A 322 6.67 10.60 8.42
C ILE A 322 6.85 10.21 9.89
N LEU A 323 6.24 10.95 10.82
CA LEU A 323 6.34 10.69 12.26
C LEU A 323 5.49 9.50 12.70
N THR A 324 4.34 9.27 12.07
CA THR A 324 3.39 8.22 12.50
C THR A 324 3.39 6.99 11.61
N GLY A 325 3.80 7.12 10.34
CA GLY A 325 3.69 6.06 9.34
C GLY A 325 2.26 5.72 8.95
N SER A 326 1.26 6.52 9.33
CA SER A 326 -0.15 6.25 9.03
C SER A 326 -0.73 7.33 8.13
N MET A 327 -1.45 6.93 7.09
CA MET A 327 -2.13 7.89 6.21
C MET A 327 -3.24 8.65 6.95
N TRP A 328 -3.87 8.02 7.95
CA TRP A 328 -5.03 8.57 8.64
C TRP A 328 -4.74 9.87 9.39
N THR A 329 -3.52 10.08 9.89
CA THR A 329 -3.18 11.35 10.55
C THR A 329 -3.19 12.50 9.56
N ALA A 330 -2.60 12.31 8.38
CA ALA A 330 -2.60 13.31 7.31
C ALA A 330 -4.03 13.57 6.81
N VAL A 331 -4.80 12.50 6.54
CA VAL A 331 -6.20 12.61 6.08
C VAL A 331 -7.07 13.38 7.07
N VAL A 332 -6.98 13.07 8.37
CA VAL A 332 -7.78 13.74 9.39
C VAL A 332 -7.36 15.21 9.55
N ILE A 333 -6.06 15.52 9.57
CA ILE A 333 -5.57 16.90 9.64
C ILE A 333 -6.09 17.70 8.44
N HIS A 334 -5.90 17.18 7.22
CA HIS A 334 -6.37 17.81 6.00
C HIS A 334 -7.88 18.04 6.05
N TRP A 335 -8.65 16.98 6.31
CA TRP A 335 -10.11 17.02 6.36
C TRP A 335 -10.62 18.05 7.37
N LEU A 336 -10.07 18.09 8.59
CA LEU A 336 -10.46 19.05 9.61
C LEU A 336 -10.15 20.48 9.16
N VAL A 337 -8.96 20.74 8.64
CA VAL A 337 -8.56 22.08 8.19
C VAL A 337 -9.49 22.59 7.08
N VAL A 338 -9.76 21.77 6.06
CA VAL A 338 -10.66 22.14 4.96
C VAL A 338 -12.09 22.33 5.45
N THR A 339 -12.58 21.46 6.32
CA THR A 339 -13.94 21.56 6.88
C THR A 339 -14.11 22.82 7.73
N ILE A 340 -13.16 23.10 8.62
CA ILE A 340 -13.16 24.32 9.46
C ILE A 340 -13.08 25.56 8.57
N TRP A 341 -12.22 25.56 7.56
CA TRP A 341 -12.11 26.68 6.64
C TRP A 341 -13.43 26.96 5.90
N LEU A 342 -14.06 25.93 5.35
CA LEU A 342 -15.30 26.08 4.58
C LEU A 342 -16.47 26.55 5.45
N PHE A 343 -16.66 25.96 6.64
CA PHE A 343 -17.88 26.17 7.43
C PHE A 343 -17.74 27.12 8.61
N CYS A 344 -16.53 27.49 9.01
CA CYS A 344 -16.29 28.37 10.15
C CYS A 344 -15.46 29.62 9.78
N LEU A 345 -14.64 29.56 8.73
CA LEU A 345 -13.69 30.62 8.37
C LEU A 345 -13.94 31.24 6.97
N GLY A 346 -15.20 31.21 6.52
CA GLY A 346 -15.65 31.95 5.33
C GLY A 346 -15.29 31.35 3.98
N GLY A 347 -14.74 30.12 3.94
CA GLY A 347 -14.38 29.46 2.69
C GLY A 347 -15.59 29.16 1.79
N LYS A 348 -16.72 28.73 2.38
CA LYS A 348 -17.93 28.40 1.61
C LYS A 348 -18.51 29.64 0.92
N ALA A 349 -18.62 30.77 1.62
CA ALA A 349 -19.07 32.02 1.06
C ALA A 349 -18.23 32.44 -0.16
N LYS A 350 -16.89 32.33 -0.05
CA LYS A 350 -15.95 32.67 -1.14
C LYS A 350 -16.10 31.77 -2.37
N LEU A 351 -16.42 30.49 -2.18
CA LEU A 351 -16.64 29.55 -3.28
C LEU A 351 -18.04 29.65 -3.90
N SER A 352 -19.04 30.08 -3.14
CA SER A 352 -20.41 30.28 -3.64
C SER A 352 -20.66 31.67 -4.26
N ALA A 353 -19.82 32.66 -3.95
CA ALA A 353 -20.01 34.05 -4.35
C ALA A 353 -19.58 34.38 -5.78
N ILE A 354 -19.30 33.38 -6.62
CA ILE A 354 -18.99 33.59 -8.04
C ILE A 354 -20.23 33.19 -8.84
N PRO A 355 -21.06 34.16 -9.29
CA PRO A 355 -22.13 33.86 -10.23
C PRO A 355 -21.49 33.38 -11.52
N PHE A 356 -22.10 32.37 -12.15
CA PHE A 356 -21.80 32.00 -13.53
C PHE A 356 -21.81 33.27 -14.40
N GLY A 357 -20.63 33.61 -14.93
CA GLY A 357 -20.45 34.57 -16.02
C GLY A 357 -20.06 33.82 -17.28
#